data_AF-A0A6P7G468-F1
#
_entry.id   AF-A0A6P7G468-F1
#
_cell.length_a   1.000
_cell.length_b   1.000
_cell.length_c   1.000
_cell.angle_alpha   90.00
_cell.angle_beta   90.00
_cell.angle_gamma   90.00
#
_symmetry.space_group_name_H-M   'P 1'
#
loop_
_entity.id
_entity.type
_entity.pdbx_description
1 polymer ?
#
loop_
_entity_poly.entity_id
_entity_poly.type
_entity_poly.pdbx_seq_one_letter_code
_entity_poly.pdbx_strand_id
1 'polypeptide(L)'
;MTSMLAFHIFLGLTHNLYVYKIAPFNEHVCPLKQILEKEKVLFSCLDTQDGALQYMSVLKEPRQSATEIVQKRCSWGAHINDCASKYFAVAKECFYLSESDLKGLETWKKIDDEILALICKNNAERALDFFKPSKKSCWEEGITKVLNECTSAFNISVPFYNLAKIQSKCKQIEEAETCINKSITKYCPKNDADAVAPLLQIIKSNICN
;
A
#
# COMPACT_ATOMS: atom_id res chain seq x y z
N MET A 1 -13.47 -1.93 -2.64
CA MET A 1 -12.01 -1.68 -2.70
C MET A 1 -11.49 -0.81 -1.55
N THR A 2 -12.28 0.14 -1.03
CA THR A 2 -11.91 1.02 0.10
C THR A 2 -11.55 0.29 1.40
N SER A 3 -12.12 -0.89 1.68
CA SER A 3 -11.85 -1.64 2.92
C SER A 3 -10.42 -2.20 3.03
N MET A 4 -9.66 -2.29 1.93
CA MET A 4 -8.28 -2.82 1.96
C MET A 4 -7.21 -1.72 1.85
N LEU A 5 -7.57 -0.46 1.64
CA LEU A 5 -6.57 0.60 1.44
C LEU A 5 -5.67 0.77 2.67
N ALA A 6 -6.27 0.86 3.87
CA ALA A 6 -5.51 0.95 5.12
C ALA A 6 -4.55 -0.22 5.30
N PHE A 7 -4.97 -1.43 4.90
CA PHE A 7 -4.14 -2.62 4.94
C PHE A 7 -2.96 -2.57 3.96
N HIS A 8 -3.18 -2.11 2.72
CA HIS A 8 -2.11 -1.96 1.73
C HIS A 8 -1.14 -0.86 2.11
N ILE A 9 -1.62 0.26 2.64
CA ILE A 9 -0.79 1.34 3.17
C ILE A 9 0.06 0.78 4.31
N PHE A 10 -0.54 0.11 5.29
CA PHE A 10 0.17 -0.43 6.45
C PHE A 10 1.27 -1.42 6.06
N LEU A 11 1.05 -2.22 5.01
CA LEU A 11 2.03 -3.20 4.52
C LEU A 11 3.04 -2.62 3.51
N GLY A 12 2.96 -1.33 3.18
CA GLY A 12 3.77 -0.73 2.12
C GLY A 12 3.56 -1.44 0.77
N LEU A 13 2.30 -1.61 0.36
CA LEU A 13 1.90 -2.32 -0.85
C LEU A 13 1.05 -1.45 -1.79
N THR A 14 0.99 -0.14 -1.59
CA THR A 14 0.13 0.75 -2.36
C THR A 14 0.59 0.86 -3.83
N HIS A 15 1.90 0.95 -4.06
CA HIS A 15 2.51 0.91 -5.39
C HIS A 15 2.22 -0.43 -6.09
N ASN A 16 2.40 -1.54 -5.37
CA ASN A 16 2.13 -2.89 -5.89
C ASN A 16 0.65 -3.04 -6.29
N LEU A 17 -0.27 -2.64 -5.40
CA LEU A 17 -1.70 -2.65 -5.67
C LEU A 17 -2.03 -1.89 -6.95
N TYR A 18 -1.40 -0.75 -7.15
CA TYR A 18 -1.62 0.04 -8.35
C TYR A 18 -1.16 -0.68 -9.61
N VAL A 19 0.12 -1.09 -9.65
CA VAL A 19 0.75 -1.73 -10.80
C VAL A 19 -0.02 -2.96 -11.26
N TYR A 20 -0.58 -3.73 -10.31
CA TYR A 20 -1.25 -4.99 -10.62
C TYR A 20 -2.77 -4.88 -10.85
N LYS A 21 -3.46 -3.88 -10.27
CA LYS A 21 -4.93 -3.88 -10.22
C LYS A 21 -5.63 -2.59 -10.62
N ILE A 22 -4.98 -1.43 -10.48
CA ILE A 22 -5.67 -0.14 -10.61
C ILE A 22 -5.25 0.61 -11.87
N ALA A 23 -3.98 0.49 -12.26
CA ALA A 23 -3.47 1.14 -13.46
C ALA A 23 -4.31 0.75 -14.69
N PRO A 24 -4.80 1.72 -15.49
CA PRO A 24 -5.63 1.46 -16.66
C PRO A 24 -4.78 0.78 -17.74
N PHE A 25 -4.73 -0.54 -17.68
CA PHE A 25 -4.08 -1.40 -18.66
C PHE A 25 -4.96 -1.46 -19.91
N ASN A 26 -4.41 -1.11 -21.07
CA ASN A 26 -5.13 -1.23 -22.33
C ASN A 26 -4.61 -2.39 -23.17
N GLU A 27 -5.35 -3.51 -23.12
CA GLU A 27 -5.09 -4.69 -23.95
C GLU A 27 -5.18 -4.42 -25.46
N HIS A 28 -5.94 -3.41 -25.89
CA HIS A 28 -6.09 -3.07 -27.32
C HIS A 28 -4.89 -2.32 -27.90
N VAL A 29 -4.09 -1.67 -27.06
CA VAL A 29 -2.87 -0.96 -27.48
C VAL A 29 -1.61 -1.76 -27.12
N CYS A 30 -1.73 -2.71 -26.19
CA CYS A 30 -0.64 -3.57 -25.78
C CYS A 30 -0.39 -4.69 -26.80
N PRO A 31 0.82 -4.80 -27.39
CA PRO A 31 1.18 -5.94 -28.21
C PRO A 31 0.96 -7.27 -27.48
N LEU A 32 0.36 -8.26 -28.15
CA LEU A 32 0.09 -9.59 -27.57
C LEU A 32 1.34 -10.21 -26.89
N LYS A 33 2.52 -9.98 -27.48
CA LYS A 33 3.80 -10.41 -26.89
C LYS A 33 4.03 -9.82 -25.49
N GLN A 34 3.76 -8.53 -25.29
CA GLN A 34 3.92 -7.88 -23.97
C GLN A 34 2.85 -8.37 -22.98
N ILE A 35 1.62 -8.63 -23.43
CA ILE A 35 0.55 -9.20 -22.59
C ILE A 35 0.94 -10.57 -22.02
N LEU A 36 1.49 -11.46 -22.87
CA LEU A 36 1.93 -12.78 -22.43
C LEU A 36 3.20 -12.72 -21.58
N GLU A 37 4.14 -11.84 -21.95
CA GLU A 37 5.43 -11.74 -21.27
C GLU A 37 5.32 -11.15 -19.87
N LYS A 38 4.45 -10.15 -19.64
CA LYS A 38 4.33 -9.51 -18.30
C LYS A 38 3.93 -10.53 -17.23
N GLU A 39 2.97 -11.42 -17.54
CA GLU A 39 2.50 -12.43 -16.60
C GLU A 39 3.57 -13.48 -16.37
N LYS A 40 4.21 -13.95 -17.45
CA LYS A 40 5.32 -14.89 -17.37
C LYS A 40 6.46 -14.34 -16.50
N VAL A 41 6.86 -13.09 -16.69
CA VAL A 41 7.92 -12.43 -15.91
C VAL A 41 7.53 -12.33 -14.44
N LEU A 42 6.29 -11.93 -14.15
CA LEU A 42 5.81 -11.85 -12.77
C LEU A 42 5.80 -13.22 -12.09
N PHE A 43 5.20 -14.23 -12.72
CA PHE A 43 5.12 -15.58 -12.17
C PHE A 43 6.50 -16.21 -12.01
N SER A 44 7.33 -16.14 -13.05
CA SER A 44 8.70 -16.70 -12.99
C SER A 44 9.55 -16.00 -11.94
N CYS A 45 9.35 -14.69 -11.72
CA CYS A 45 10.03 -13.98 -10.65
C CYS A 45 9.58 -14.48 -9.28
N LEU A 46 8.26 -14.47 -9.02
CA LEU A 46 7.70 -14.88 -7.73
C LEU A 46 8.00 -16.34 -7.36
N ASP A 47 8.12 -17.22 -8.35
CA ASP A 47 8.38 -18.64 -8.14
C ASP A 47 9.82 -18.93 -7.65
N THR A 48 10.74 -17.96 -7.77
CA THR A 48 12.11 -18.10 -7.24
C THR A 48 12.18 -18.04 -5.71
N GLN A 49 11.10 -17.61 -5.05
CA GLN A 49 10.97 -17.58 -3.60
C GLN A 49 9.76 -18.43 -3.19
N ASP A 50 10.04 -19.56 -2.54
CA ASP A 50 8.96 -20.45 -2.07
C ASP A 50 7.94 -19.68 -1.21
N GLY A 51 6.66 -19.85 -1.53
CA GLY A 51 5.54 -19.19 -0.88
C GLY A 51 5.18 -17.78 -1.37
N ALA A 52 6.02 -17.10 -2.15
CA ALA A 52 5.79 -15.70 -2.55
C ALA A 52 4.61 -15.55 -3.52
N LEU A 53 4.45 -16.50 -4.45
CA LEU A 53 3.31 -16.52 -5.38
C LEU A 53 1.98 -16.72 -4.64
N GLN A 54 1.94 -17.62 -3.66
CA GLN A 54 0.76 -17.86 -2.82
C GLN A 54 0.43 -16.62 -2.00
N TYR A 55 1.45 -15.94 -1.46
CA TYR A 55 1.27 -14.69 -0.71
C TYR A 55 0.61 -13.58 -1.56
N MET A 56 1.03 -13.41 -2.81
CA MET A 56 0.40 -12.43 -3.72
C MET A 56 -1.09 -12.73 -3.96
N SER A 57 -1.47 -14.00 -3.91
CA SER A 57 -2.88 -14.42 -4.03
C SER A 57 -3.67 -14.10 -2.76
N VAL A 58 -3.05 -14.25 -1.58
CA VAL A 58 -3.64 -13.92 -0.27
C VAL A 58 -3.91 -12.42 -0.12
N LEU A 59 -3.11 -11.55 -0.72
CA LEU A 59 -3.36 -10.10 -0.71
C LEU A 59 -4.65 -9.69 -1.44
N LYS A 60 -5.22 -10.57 -2.27
CA LYS A 60 -6.52 -10.32 -2.93
C LYS A 60 -7.70 -10.68 -2.01
N GLU A 61 -7.55 -11.73 -1.21
CA GLU A 61 -8.52 -12.21 -0.24
C GLU A 61 -7.77 -12.75 0.99
N PRO A 62 -7.53 -11.92 2.03
CA PRO A 62 -6.76 -12.35 3.18
C PRO A 62 -7.55 -13.37 4.00
N ARG A 63 -7.36 -14.65 3.68
CA ARG A 63 -7.83 -15.80 4.48
C ARG A 63 -6.80 -16.23 5.53
N GLN A 64 -5.58 -15.72 5.42
CA GLN A 64 -4.50 -15.95 6.39
C GLN A 64 -4.61 -14.98 7.56
N SER A 65 -4.01 -15.36 8.70
CA SER A 65 -3.88 -14.44 9.83
C SER A 65 -3.02 -13.23 9.41
N ALA A 66 -3.38 -12.04 9.88
CA ALA A 66 -2.62 -10.84 9.55
C ALA A 66 -1.17 -10.89 10.08
N THR A 67 -0.92 -11.67 11.14
CA THR A 67 0.43 -12.03 11.62
C THR A 67 1.26 -12.70 10.52
N GLU A 68 0.72 -13.72 9.86
CA GLU A 68 1.41 -14.43 8.78
C GLU A 68 1.67 -13.51 7.59
N ILE A 69 0.72 -12.62 7.27
CA ILE A 69 0.85 -11.66 6.18
C ILE A 69 1.99 -10.68 6.46
N VAL A 70 2.08 -10.11 7.67
CA VAL A 70 3.17 -9.19 8.05
C VAL A 70 4.53 -9.89 8.01
N GLN A 71 4.63 -11.10 8.55
CA GLN A 71 5.90 -11.86 8.56
C GLN A 71 6.39 -12.14 7.13
N LYS A 72 5.49 -12.59 6.25
CA LYS A 72 5.81 -12.82 4.84
C LYS A 72 6.16 -11.53 4.12
N ARG A 73 5.43 -10.43 4.37
CA ARG A 73 5.74 -9.11 3.81
C ARG A 73 7.16 -8.66 4.18
N CYS A 74 7.54 -8.80 5.45
CA CYS A 74 8.86 -8.42 5.92
C CYS A 74 9.98 -9.33 5.42
N SER A 75 9.70 -10.63 5.28
CA SER A 75 10.68 -11.60 4.80
C SER A 75 10.92 -11.48 3.29
N TRP A 76 9.88 -11.20 2.51
CA TRP A 76 9.93 -11.23 1.05
C TRP A 76 9.80 -9.84 0.41
N GLY A 77 9.91 -8.79 1.22
CA GLY A 77 9.58 -7.43 0.80
C GLY A 77 10.34 -6.97 -0.45
N ALA A 78 11.66 -7.16 -0.42
CA ALA A 78 12.56 -6.84 -1.52
C ALA A 78 12.24 -7.67 -2.77
N HIS A 79 11.98 -8.97 -2.60
CA HIS A 79 11.66 -9.88 -3.69
C HIS A 79 10.34 -9.50 -4.39
N ILE A 80 9.29 -9.25 -3.62
CA ILE A 80 7.98 -8.84 -4.14
C ILE A 80 8.08 -7.49 -4.90
N ASN A 81 8.81 -6.53 -4.33
CA ASN A 81 8.99 -5.21 -4.94
C ASN A 81 9.83 -5.29 -6.25
N ASP A 82 10.82 -6.19 -6.31
CA ASP A 82 11.60 -6.48 -7.52
C ASP A 82 10.71 -7.10 -8.61
N CYS A 83 9.90 -8.10 -8.28
CA CYS A 83 8.97 -8.71 -9.23
C CYS A 83 7.94 -7.72 -9.78
N ALA A 84 7.45 -6.79 -8.93
CA ALA A 84 6.58 -5.70 -9.37
C ALA A 84 7.27 -4.76 -10.36
N SER A 85 8.54 -4.43 -10.08
CA SER A 85 9.34 -3.56 -10.94
C SER A 85 9.60 -4.22 -12.31
N LYS A 86 9.89 -5.53 -12.33
CA LYS A 86 10.06 -6.32 -13.56
C LYS A 86 8.76 -6.42 -14.37
N TYR A 87 7.64 -6.71 -13.71
CA TYR A 87 6.31 -6.69 -14.36
C TYR A 87 6.02 -5.31 -14.97
N PHE A 88 6.23 -4.25 -14.20
CA PHE A 88 5.95 -2.89 -14.66
C PHE A 88 6.85 -2.51 -15.84
N ALA A 89 8.13 -2.88 -15.85
CA ALA A 89 9.03 -2.60 -16.96
C ALA A 89 8.56 -3.20 -18.30
N VAL A 90 7.94 -4.38 -18.27
CA VAL A 90 7.38 -5.03 -19.47
C VAL A 90 6.04 -4.39 -19.88
N ALA A 91 5.22 -4.02 -18.90
CA ALA A 91 3.86 -3.55 -19.13
C ALA A 91 3.73 -2.02 -19.24
N LYS A 92 4.80 -1.24 -18.98
CA LYS A 92 4.75 0.22 -18.84
C LYS A 92 4.06 0.92 -20.01
N GLU A 93 4.40 0.50 -21.23
CA GLU A 93 3.86 1.07 -22.48
C GLU A 93 2.38 0.71 -22.72
N CYS A 94 1.89 -0.32 -22.04
CA CYS A 94 0.50 -0.78 -22.12
C CYS A 94 -0.43 -0.03 -21.17
N PHE A 95 0.11 0.84 -20.30
CA PHE A 95 -0.69 1.70 -19.45
C PHE A 95 -0.80 3.10 -20.04
N TYR A 96 -1.99 3.70 -19.96
CA TYR A 96 -2.19 5.11 -20.30
C TYR A 96 -1.74 6.03 -19.15
N LEU A 97 -0.43 6.12 -18.94
CA LEU A 97 0.16 6.93 -17.87
C LEU A 97 0.76 8.21 -18.44
N SER A 98 0.34 9.35 -17.89
CA SER A 98 1.06 10.60 -18.10
C SER A 98 2.38 10.60 -17.33
N GLU A 99 3.28 11.54 -17.64
CA GLU A 99 4.50 11.75 -16.85
C GLU A 99 4.19 12.02 -15.37
N SER A 100 3.07 12.70 -15.08
CA SER A 100 2.64 12.95 -13.70
C SER A 100 2.21 11.66 -12.99
N ASP A 101 1.60 10.72 -13.70
CA ASP A 101 1.22 9.42 -13.14
C ASP A 101 2.45 8.55 -12.87
N LEU A 102 3.46 8.60 -13.76
CA LEU A 102 4.74 7.92 -13.55
C LEU A 102 5.48 8.46 -12.32
N LYS A 103 5.54 9.79 -12.16
CA LYS A 103 6.15 10.41 -10.98
C LYS A 103 5.43 10.00 -9.70
N GLY A 104 4.10 9.98 -9.69
CA GLY A 104 3.38 9.55 -8.50
C GLY A 104 3.55 8.06 -8.18
N LEU A 105 3.79 7.21 -9.18
CA LEU A 105 4.18 5.82 -8.92
C LEU A 105 5.53 5.71 -8.23
N GLU A 106 6.52 6.46 -8.69
CA GLU A 106 7.83 6.52 -8.06
C GLU A 106 7.74 7.04 -6.62
N THR A 107 6.92 8.08 -6.39
CA THR A 107 6.62 8.58 -5.04
C THR A 107 6.01 7.50 -4.14
N TRP A 108 5.02 6.74 -4.63
CA TRP A 108 4.42 5.66 -3.83
C TRP A 108 5.34 4.48 -3.59
N LYS A 109 6.23 4.18 -4.54
CA LYS A 109 7.27 3.17 -4.31
C LYS A 109 8.16 3.57 -3.15
N LYS A 110 8.59 4.84 -3.09
CA LYS A 110 9.36 5.39 -1.98
C LYS A 110 8.60 5.36 -0.65
N ILE A 111 7.33 5.77 -0.65
CA ILE A 111 6.45 5.69 0.54
C ILE A 111 6.33 4.25 1.04
N ASP A 112 6.07 3.31 0.13
CA ASP A 112 5.95 1.89 0.46
C ASP A 112 7.25 1.34 1.07
N ASP A 113 8.42 1.71 0.53
CA ASP A 113 9.73 1.29 1.06
C ASP A 113 10.00 1.88 2.46
N GLU A 114 9.67 3.15 2.69
CA GLU A 114 9.79 3.79 4.01
C GLU A 114 8.84 3.17 5.05
N ILE A 115 7.59 2.91 4.67
CA ILE A 115 6.62 2.21 5.53
C ILE A 115 7.11 0.80 5.84
N LEU A 116 7.57 0.06 4.84
CA LEU A 116 8.09 -1.30 5.01
C LEU A 116 9.27 -1.33 5.99
N ALA A 117 10.21 -0.41 5.83
CA ALA A 117 11.35 -0.28 6.75
C ALA A 117 10.89 -0.01 8.19
N LEU A 118 9.85 0.80 8.38
CA LEU A 118 9.26 1.07 9.70
C LEU A 118 8.58 -0.17 10.27
N ILE A 119 7.68 -0.82 9.53
CA ILE A 119 6.88 -1.94 10.06
C ILE A 119 7.68 -3.23 10.25
N CYS A 120 8.77 -3.41 9.51
CA CYS A 120 9.63 -4.60 9.61
C CYS A 120 10.79 -4.44 10.58
N LYS A 121 10.97 -3.25 11.16
CA LYS A 121 11.94 -3.01 12.23
C LYS A 121 11.69 -3.96 13.40
N ASN A 122 12.77 -4.39 14.07
CA ASN A 122 12.71 -5.30 15.22
C ASN A 122 11.85 -6.55 14.95
N ASN A 123 12.09 -7.22 13.81
CA ASN A 123 11.36 -8.42 13.39
C ASN A 123 9.84 -8.23 13.35
N ALA A 124 9.39 -7.04 12.98
CA ALA A 124 7.99 -6.66 12.90
C ALA A 124 7.20 -6.75 14.21
N GLU A 125 7.85 -6.80 15.38
CA GLU A 125 7.19 -6.97 16.68
C GLU A 125 6.02 -6.01 16.87
N ARG A 126 6.23 -4.73 16.53
CA ARG A 126 5.20 -3.70 16.66
C ARG A 126 4.03 -3.90 15.70
N ALA A 127 4.31 -4.26 14.46
CA ALA A 127 3.28 -4.52 13.47
C ALA A 127 2.45 -5.77 13.84
N LEU A 128 3.11 -6.83 14.31
CA LEU A 128 2.44 -8.06 14.75
C LEU A 128 1.56 -7.82 15.98
N ASP A 129 1.96 -6.92 16.86
CA ASP A 129 1.19 -6.54 18.04
C ASP A 129 -0.18 -5.95 17.69
N PHE A 130 -0.29 -5.14 16.63
CA PHE A 130 -1.57 -4.61 16.14
C PHE A 130 -2.55 -5.69 15.68
N PHE A 131 -2.04 -6.84 15.26
CA PHE A 131 -2.85 -7.94 14.73
C PHE A 131 -3.18 -9.01 15.77
N LYS A 132 -2.81 -8.81 17.04
CA LYS A 132 -3.25 -9.69 18.13
C LYS A 132 -4.77 -9.64 18.27
N PRO A 133 -5.44 -10.77 18.59
CA PRO A 133 -6.89 -10.79 18.80
C PRO A 133 -7.40 -9.75 19.81
N SER A 134 -6.62 -9.47 20.86
CA SER A 134 -6.92 -8.45 21.86
C SER A 134 -6.95 -7.01 21.31
N LYS A 135 -6.38 -6.77 20.13
CA LYS A 135 -6.31 -5.46 19.46
C LYS A 135 -7.19 -5.37 18.22
N LYS A 136 -8.05 -6.37 17.98
CA LYS A 136 -8.93 -6.43 16.82
C LYS A 136 -9.78 -5.16 16.65
N SER A 137 -10.39 -4.65 17.72
CA SER A 137 -11.19 -3.41 17.68
C SER A 137 -10.33 -2.19 17.31
N CYS A 138 -9.10 -2.09 17.83
CA CYS A 138 -8.18 -1.03 17.41
C CYS A 138 -7.82 -1.11 15.92
N TRP A 139 -7.63 -2.32 15.36
CA TRP A 139 -7.38 -2.48 13.92
C TRP A 139 -8.62 -2.14 13.05
N GLU A 140 -9.77 -2.72 13.38
CA GLU A 140 -10.98 -2.59 12.57
C GLU A 140 -11.63 -1.20 12.72
N GLU A 141 -11.83 -0.74 13.95
CA GLU A 141 -12.49 0.54 14.24
C GLU A 141 -11.49 1.70 14.29
N GLY A 142 -10.34 1.50 14.91
CA GLY A 142 -9.35 2.56 15.11
C GLY A 142 -8.52 2.88 13.87
N ILE A 143 -8.00 1.87 13.17
CA ILE A 143 -7.13 2.07 12.00
C ILE A 143 -7.97 2.10 10.72
N THR A 144 -8.77 1.07 10.48
CA THR A 144 -9.45 0.92 9.18
C THR A 144 -10.63 1.88 9.03
N LYS A 145 -11.54 1.93 10.01
CA LYS A 145 -12.73 2.78 9.94
C LYS A 145 -12.40 4.26 10.04
N VAL A 146 -11.61 4.69 11.03
CA VAL A 146 -11.22 6.10 11.18
C VAL A 146 -10.48 6.62 9.95
N LEU A 147 -9.54 5.84 9.39
CA LEU A 147 -8.83 6.26 8.16
C LEU A 147 -9.83 6.49 7.03
N ASN A 148 -10.74 5.55 6.79
CA ASN A 148 -11.76 5.70 5.75
C ASN A 148 -12.68 6.89 5.99
N GLU A 149 -13.15 7.10 7.22
CA GLU A 149 -14.05 8.21 7.58
C GLU A 149 -13.35 9.56 7.40
N CYS A 150 -12.14 9.72 7.92
CA CYS A 150 -11.37 10.95 7.80
C CYS A 150 -11.00 11.21 6.33
N THR A 151 -10.47 10.24 5.58
CA THR A 151 -10.12 10.47 4.16
C THR A 151 -11.34 10.80 3.31
N SER A 152 -12.49 10.18 3.60
CA SER A 152 -13.74 10.46 2.88
C SER A 152 -14.28 11.84 3.20
N ALA A 153 -14.27 12.25 4.48
CA ALA A 153 -14.74 13.57 4.91
C ALA A 153 -13.99 14.72 4.23
N PHE A 154 -12.70 14.52 3.93
CA PHE A 154 -11.87 15.53 3.24
C PHE A 154 -11.77 15.30 1.72
N ASN A 155 -12.61 14.43 1.15
CA ASN A 155 -12.69 14.14 -0.28
C ASN A 155 -11.33 13.78 -0.91
N ILE A 156 -10.57 12.93 -0.22
CA ILE A 156 -9.35 12.29 -0.74
C ILE A 156 -9.82 11.09 -1.57
N SER A 157 -10.42 11.35 -2.71
CA SER A 157 -10.92 10.36 -3.69
C SER A 157 -10.08 10.28 -4.96
N VAL A 158 -8.99 11.06 -5.01
CA VAL A 158 -8.09 11.12 -6.16
C VAL A 158 -7.31 9.81 -6.30
N PRO A 159 -7.05 9.37 -7.54
CA PRO A 159 -6.15 8.26 -7.76
C PRO A 159 -4.80 8.60 -7.11
N PHE A 160 -4.39 7.83 -6.10
CA PHE A 160 -3.21 8.12 -5.29
C PHE A 160 -1.90 8.21 -6.10
N TYR A 161 -1.86 7.80 -7.36
CA TYR A 161 -0.69 7.94 -8.23
C TYR A 161 -0.67 9.23 -9.06
N ASN A 162 -1.75 10.01 -9.13
CA ASN A 162 -1.71 11.28 -9.84
C ASN A 162 -1.14 12.36 -8.92
N LEU A 163 0.19 12.50 -8.93
CA LEU A 163 0.91 13.34 -7.97
C LEU A 163 0.38 14.78 -7.95
N ALA A 164 0.14 15.38 -9.13
CA ALA A 164 -0.35 16.74 -9.23
C ALA A 164 -1.74 16.92 -8.57
N LYS A 165 -2.66 15.99 -8.81
CA LYS A 165 -4.00 16.01 -8.18
C LYS A 165 -3.91 15.85 -6.67
N ILE A 166 -2.98 15.06 -6.16
CA ILE A 166 -2.87 14.79 -4.72
C ILE A 166 -2.12 15.91 -4.01
N GLN A 167 -1.11 16.49 -4.64
CA GLN A 167 -0.44 17.70 -4.15
C GLN A 167 -1.44 18.86 -3.99
N SER A 168 -2.40 18.98 -4.91
CA SER A 168 -3.50 19.95 -4.76
C SER A 168 -4.40 19.70 -3.53
N LYS A 169 -4.26 18.54 -2.88
CA LYS A 169 -5.01 18.11 -1.70
C LYS A 169 -4.19 18.14 -0.41
N CYS A 170 -3.02 18.77 -0.37
CA CYS A 170 -2.17 18.76 0.81
C CYS A 170 -2.84 19.31 2.07
N LYS A 171 -3.65 20.37 1.94
CA LYS A 171 -4.47 20.86 3.06
C LYS A 171 -5.44 19.79 3.58
N GLN A 172 -6.12 19.08 2.68
CA GLN A 172 -7.04 17.99 3.04
C GLN A 172 -6.30 16.79 3.66
N ILE A 173 -5.07 16.51 3.24
CA ILE A 173 -4.22 15.47 3.82
C ILE A 173 -3.85 15.85 5.26
N GLU A 174 -3.52 17.12 5.54
CA GLU A 174 -3.26 17.63 6.89
C GLU A 174 -4.50 17.57 7.79
N GLU A 175 -5.66 17.95 7.24
CA GLU A 175 -6.94 17.85 7.94
C GLU A 175 -7.30 16.38 8.25
N ALA A 176 -7.04 15.47 7.31
CA ALA A 176 -7.22 14.03 7.49
C ALA A 176 -6.28 13.46 8.54
N GLU A 177 -4.99 13.81 8.51
CA GLU A 177 -4.01 13.43 9.52
C GLU A 177 -4.47 13.85 10.93
N THR A 178 -4.90 15.11 11.07
CA THR A 178 -5.41 15.65 12.34
C THR A 178 -6.66 14.90 12.81
N CYS A 179 -7.59 14.61 11.90
CA CYS A 179 -8.79 13.82 12.17
C CYS A 179 -8.45 12.40 12.65
N ILE A 180 -7.50 11.74 11.99
CA ILE A 180 -7.07 10.38 12.32
C ILE A 180 -6.42 10.35 13.69
N ASN A 181 -5.42 11.21 13.94
CA ASN A 181 -4.70 11.28 15.21
C ASN A 181 -5.64 11.54 16.39
N LYS A 182 -6.67 12.38 16.20
CA LYS A 182 -7.68 12.63 17.23
C LYS A 182 -8.63 11.44 17.43
N SER A 183 -9.10 10.84 16.34
CA SER A 183 -10.20 9.86 16.40
C SER A 183 -9.72 8.45 16.75
N ILE A 184 -8.50 8.08 16.39
CA ILE A 184 -7.94 6.75 16.67
C ILE A 184 -7.84 6.46 18.18
N THR A 185 -7.58 7.50 19.00
CA THR A 185 -7.48 7.38 20.46
C THR A 185 -8.77 6.94 21.16
N LYS A 186 -9.92 6.99 20.46
CA LYS A 186 -11.19 6.47 20.97
C LYS A 186 -11.25 4.94 20.98
N TYR A 187 -10.49 4.31 20.10
CA TYR A 187 -10.54 2.86 19.83
C TYR A 187 -9.22 2.14 20.12
N CYS A 188 -8.13 2.89 20.16
CA CYS A 188 -6.79 2.37 20.38
C CYS A 188 -6.18 2.92 21.67
N PRO A 189 -5.48 2.07 22.45
CA PRO A 189 -4.58 2.55 23.51
C PRO A 189 -3.60 3.58 22.96
N LYS A 190 -3.19 4.55 23.79
CA LYS A 190 -2.32 5.66 23.36
C LYS A 190 -1.06 5.20 22.62
N ASN A 191 -0.36 4.19 23.14
CA ASN A 191 0.84 3.67 22.49
C ASN A 191 0.55 3.19 21.05
N ASP A 192 -0.60 2.55 20.83
CA ASP A 192 -1.06 2.03 19.54
C ASP A 192 -1.46 3.15 18.58
N ALA A 193 -2.16 4.17 19.09
CA ALA A 193 -2.41 5.39 18.33
C ALA A 193 -1.11 6.09 17.89
N ASP A 194 -0.16 6.24 18.81
CA ASP A 194 1.12 6.92 18.56
C ASP A 194 1.99 6.19 17.51
N ALA A 195 1.79 4.88 17.33
CA ALA A 195 2.50 4.10 16.32
C ALA A 195 1.94 4.27 14.89
N VAL A 196 0.75 4.86 14.73
CA VAL A 196 0.18 5.19 13.40
C VAL A 196 0.69 6.54 12.88
N ALA A 197 0.98 7.49 13.76
CA ALA A 197 1.43 8.83 13.37
C ALA A 197 2.67 8.83 12.44
N PRO A 198 3.71 8.00 12.66
CA PRO A 198 4.83 7.91 11.73
C PRO A 198 4.44 7.47 10.32
N LEU A 199 3.45 6.58 10.17
CA LEU A 199 2.97 6.15 8.85
C LEU A 199 2.32 7.30 8.09
N LEU A 200 1.49 8.10 8.77
CA LEU A 200 0.85 9.28 8.18
C LEU A 200 1.88 10.33 7.80
N GLN A 201 2.90 10.53 8.65
CA GLN A 201 3.97 11.48 8.39
C GLN A 201 4.82 11.08 7.17
N ILE A 202 5.12 9.79 6.97
CA ILE A 202 5.81 9.29 5.77
C ILE A 202 5.02 9.65 4.50
N ILE A 203 3.71 9.39 4.50
CA ILE A 203 2.83 9.68 3.37
C ILE A 203 2.81 11.19 3.09
N LYS A 204 2.52 11.99 4.11
CA LYS A 204 2.44 13.44 3.98
C LYS A 204 3.74 14.05 3.50
N SER A 205 4.87 13.68 4.11
CA SER A 205 6.17 14.27 3.76
C SER A 205 6.62 13.93 2.34
N ASN A 206 6.23 12.78 1.79
CA ASN A 206 6.57 12.42 0.42
C ASN A 206 5.61 13.00 -0.63
N ILE A 207 4.40 13.40 -0.22
CA ILE A 207 3.38 13.95 -1.12
C ILE A 207 3.39 15.48 -1.09
N CYS A 208 3.55 16.08 0.08
CA CYS A 208 3.27 17.50 0.35
C CYS A 208 4.46 18.37 0.68
N ASN A 209 5.67 17.80 0.76
CA ASN A 209 6.91 18.57 0.89
C ASN A 209 7.61 18.75 -0.46
#